data_AF-A0A4Q5R8Q3-F1
#
_entry.id   AF-A0A4Q5R8Q3-F1
#
_cell.length_a   1.000
_cell.length_b   1.000
_cell.length_c   1.000
_cell.angle_alpha   90.00
_cell.angle_beta   90.00
_cell.angle_gamma   90.00
#
_symmetry.space_group_name_H-M   'P 1'
#
loop_
_entity.id
_entity.type
_entity.pdbx_description
1 polymer ?
#
loop_
_entity_poly.entity_id
_entity_poly.type
_entity_poly.pdbx_seq_one_letter_code
_entity_poly.pdbx_strand_id
1 'polypeptide(L)'
;MKANAMDRRTFVASSATAGMLALLASPRSAGARASARFPVLIDGNLVAPIDAATPMDPTTLAQVRSSGLTAFKQTLGGSGNQSKVETDAEIAEFIKAVSLNADAFVIVEDAAALSRPRIDGKIGIILSFEAGEMLEGQLDNIDHFRRSGVLVMGLSYNRTTPFGSGT
;
A
#
# COMPACT_ATOMS: atom_id res chain seq x y z
N MET A 1 -44.66 -66.99 23.71
CA MET A 1 -45.53 -65.95 23.15
C MET A 1 -44.91 -64.59 23.47
N LYS A 2 -44.42 -63.93 22.41
CA LYS A 2 -44.00 -62.51 22.22
C LYS A 2 -43.19 -61.77 23.30
N ALA A 3 -41.92 -61.52 22.95
CA ALA A 3 -41.01 -60.57 23.58
C ALA A 3 -41.51 -59.11 23.43
N ASN A 4 -41.36 -58.32 24.50
CA ASN A 4 -41.64 -56.89 24.48
C ASN A 4 -40.58 -56.16 23.66
N ALA A 5 -40.97 -55.66 22.49
CA ALA A 5 -40.12 -54.88 21.61
C ALA A 5 -39.78 -53.55 22.28
N MET A 6 -38.49 -53.33 22.51
CA MET A 6 -37.94 -52.04 22.93
C MET A 6 -38.27 -50.99 21.86
N ASP A 7 -38.99 -49.93 22.24
CA ASP A 7 -39.46 -48.88 21.34
C ASP A 7 -38.26 -48.12 20.76
N ARG A 8 -38.22 -47.99 19.42
CA ARG A 8 -37.17 -47.27 18.68
C ARG A 8 -37.05 -45.81 19.11
N ARG A 9 -38.10 -45.23 19.70
CA ARG A 9 -38.11 -43.86 20.23
C ARG A 9 -37.29 -43.70 21.52
N THR A 10 -37.22 -44.74 22.34
CA THR A 10 -36.44 -44.71 23.60
C THR A 10 -34.94 -44.76 23.37
N PHE A 11 -34.47 -45.41 22.29
CA PHE A 11 -33.04 -45.51 22.00
C PHE A 11 -32.43 -44.19 21.48
N VAL A 12 -33.20 -43.40 20.72
CA VAL A 12 -32.76 -42.10 20.17
C VAL A 12 -32.70 -41.00 21.23
N ALA A 13 -33.49 -41.10 22.31
CA ALA A 13 -33.49 -40.11 23.39
C ALA A 13 -32.25 -40.20 24.30
N SER A 14 -31.63 -41.38 24.42
CA SER A 14 -30.45 -41.60 25.27
C SER A 14 -29.10 -41.24 24.64
N SER A 15 -29.05 -40.94 23.33
CA SER A 15 -27.82 -40.49 22.65
C SER A 15 -27.71 -38.96 22.55
N ALA A 16 -28.74 -38.20 22.91
CA ALA A 16 -28.75 -36.74 22.80
C ALA A 16 -28.16 -35.99 24.02
N THR A 17 -27.96 -36.65 25.17
CA THR A 17 -27.49 -35.99 26.41
C THR A 17 -26.02 -36.25 26.75
N ALA A 18 -25.34 -37.19 26.08
CA ALA A 18 -23.90 -37.41 26.27
C ALA A 18 -23.02 -36.48 25.39
N GLY A 19 -23.59 -35.85 24.36
CA GLY A 19 -22.86 -34.92 23.48
C GLY A 19 -22.78 -33.47 23.98
N MET A 20 -23.56 -33.11 25.02
CA MET A 20 -23.73 -31.70 25.40
C MET A 20 -22.80 -31.24 26.55
N LEU A 21 -21.96 -32.14 27.08
CA LEU A 21 -20.99 -31.82 28.14
C LEU A 21 -19.53 -31.76 27.66
N ALA A 22 -19.29 -31.83 26.34
CA ALA A 22 -17.96 -31.63 25.74
C ALA A 22 -17.73 -30.20 25.21
N LEU A 23 -18.73 -29.32 25.31
CA LEU A 23 -18.66 -27.94 24.79
C LEU A 23 -18.23 -26.89 25.83
N LEU A 24 -17.93 -27.29 27.07
CA LEU A 24 -17.58 -26.36 28.17
C LEU A 24 -16.12 -26.48 28.67
N ALA A 25 -15.25 -27.21 27.98
CA ALA A 25 -13.86 -27.38 28.41
C ALA A 25 -12.88 -27.08 27.27
N SER A 26 -12.76 -25.80 26.94
CA SER A 26 -11.51 -25.05 27.02
C SER A 26 -11.82 -23.68 26.43
N PRO A 27 -11.59 -22.55 27.12
CA PRO A 27 -11.16 -21.41 26.35
C PRO A 27 -9.91 -21.95 25.65
N ARG A 28 -9.96 -22.14 24.33
CA ARG A 28 -8.78 -21.84 23.55
C ARG A 28 -8.50 -20.43 23.98
N SER A 29 -7.60 -20.28 24.96
CA SER A 29 -6.82 -19.08 25.12
C SER A 29 -6.57 -18.68 23.68
N ALA A 30 -7.05 -17.51 23.29
CA ALA A 30 -6.57 -16.86 22.10
C ALA A 30 -5.07 -16.55 22.34
N GLY A 31 -4.27 -17.56 22.69
CA GLY A 31 -3.12 -18.04 21.94
C GLY A 31 -2.79 -16.97 20.98
N ALA A 32 -1.97 -16.07 21.51
CA ALA A 32 -1.66 -14.76 21.00
C ALA A 32 -2.08 -14.72 19.55
N ARG A 33 -3.13 -13.94 19.21
CA ARG A 33 -3.28 -13.49 17.82
C ARG A 33 -1.89 -12.98 17.51
N ALA A 34 -1.12 -13.79 16.79
CA ALA A 34 0.17 -13.41 16.28
C ALA A 34 -0.12 -12.04 15.73
N SER A 35 0.54 -11.01 16.27
CA SER A 35 0.46 -9.66 15.74
C SER A 35 0.51 -9.87 14.24
N ALA A 36 -0.64 -9.73 13.57
CA ALA A 36 -0.76 -10.11 12.19
C ALA A 36 -0.04 -8.96 11.52
N ARG A 37 1.27 -9.12 11.42
CA ARG A 37 2.19 -8.19 10.84
C ARG A 37 1.75 -8.20 9.39
N PHE A 38 0.86 -7.27 9.06
CA PHE A 38 0.43 -7.07 7.70
C PHE A 38 1.73 -6.99 6.89
N PRO A 39 1.90 -7.83 5.86
CA PRO A 39 3.11 -7.77 5.07
C PRO A 39 3.23 -6.35 4.52
N VAL A 40 4.43 -5.80 4.55
CA VAL A 40 4.72 -4.54 3.85
C VAL A 40 4.50 -4.82 2.37
N LEU A 41 3.50 -4.18 1.78
CA LEU A 41 3.15 -4.33 0.36
C LEU A 41 3.47 -3.02 -0.35
N ILE A 42 4.41 -3.07 -1.29
CA ILE A 42 4.85 -1.92 -2.06
C ILE A 42 4.57 -2.18 -3.53
N ASP A 43 3.83 -1.27 -4.17
CA ASP A 43 3.72 -1.24 -5.63
C ASP A 43 4.91 -0.46 -6.22
N GLY A 44 5.63 -1.08 -7.13
CA GLY A 44 6.83 -0.53 -7.75
C GLY A 44 6.55 0.47 -8.87
N ASN A 45 5.31 0.62 -9.36
CA ASN A 45 4.98 1.61 -10.38
C ASN A 45 3.47 1.88 -10.44
N LEU A 46 3.00 2.93 -9.77
CA LEU A 46 1.58 3.26 -9.69
C LEU A 46 1.35 4.77 -9.81
N VAL A 47 0.33 5.14 -10.57
CA VAL A 47 -0.16 6.52 -10.65
C VAL A 47 -1.26 6.72 -9.63
N ALA A 48 -1.03 7.62 -8.68
CA ALA A 48 -2.03 7.98 -7.67
C ALA A 48 -3.27 8.59 -8.33
N PRO A 49 -4.50 8.19 -7.95
CA PRO A 49 -5.73 8.77 -8.50
C PRO A 49 -6.08 10.11 -7.83
N ILE A 50 -5.13 11.06 -7.83
CA ILE A 50 -5.26 12.36 -7.16
C ILE A 50 -5.09 13.50 -8.16
N ASP A 51 -5.73 14.64 -7.84
CA ASP A 51 -5.71 15.86 -8.63
C ASP A 51 -5.34 17.07 -7.73
N ALA A 52 -4.73 18.09 -8.32
CA ALA A 52 -4.26 19.26 -7.59
C ALA A 52 -5.31 20.37 -7.44
N ALA A 53 -6.46 20.25 -8.08
CA ALA A 53 -7.58 21.18 -7.98
C ALA A 53 -8.65 20.70 -7.00
N THR A 54 -8.88 19.39 -6.90
CA THR A 54 -9.97 18.82 -6.11
C THR A 54 -9.54 17.60 -5.28
N PRO A 55 -10.06 17.45 -4.04
CA PRO A 55 -9.88 16.22 -3.27
C PRO A 55 -10.52 15.01 -3.97
N MET A 56 -9.99 13.83 -3.66
CA MET A 56 -10.50 12.54 -4.13
C MET A 56 -11.94 12.33 -3.66
N ASP A 57 -12.76 11.74 -4.52
CA ASP A 57 -14.13 11.41 -4.16
C ASP A 57 -14.18 10.28 -3.10
N PRO A 58 -15.25 10.21 -2.28
CA PRO A 58 -15.34 9.22 -1.21
C PRO A 58 -15.29 7.76 -1.66
N THR A 59 -15.72 7.43 -2.88
CA THR A 59 -15.72 6.06 -3.41
C THR A 59 -14.30 5.61 -3.70
N THR A 60 -13.54 6.44 -4.43
CA THR A 60 -12.12 6.17 -4.71
C THR A 60 -11.30 6.15 -3.41
N LEU A 61 -11.59 7.03 -2.46
CA LEU A 61 -10.94 7.04 -1.15
C LEU A 61 -11.13 5.72 -0.38
N ALA A 62 -12.35 5.16 -0.42
CA ALA A 62 -12.63 3.87 0.20
C ALA A 62 -11.85 2.73 -0.48
N GLN A 63 -11.74 2.75 -1.82
CA GLN A 63 -10.95 1.77 -2.58
C GLN A 63 -9.47 1.84 -2.20
N VAL A 64 -8.89 3.04 -2.21
CA VAL A 64 -7.49 3.29 -1.81
C VAL A 64 -7.23 2.72 -0.41
N ARG A 65 -8.07 3.06 0.57
CA ARG A 65 -7.93 2.58 1.96
C ARG A 65 -8.05 1.06 2.09
N SER A 66 -8.82 0.42 1.22
CA SER A 66 -9.01 -1.03 1.22
C SER A 66 -7.94 -1.82 0.45
N SER A 67 -7.05 -1.14 -0.29
CA SER A 67 -6.05 -1.78 -1.17
C SER A 67 -5.04 -2.68 -0.45
N GLY A 68 -4.79 -2.42 0.83
CA GLY A 68 -3.74 -3.10 1.60
C GLY A 68 -2.32 -2.65 1.28
N LEU A 69 -2.13 -1.67 0.40
CA LEU A 69 -0.81 -1.10 0.10
C LEU A 69 -0.24 -0.42 1.34
N THR A 70 1.05 -0.60 1.55
CA THR A 70 1.86 0.18 2.51
C THR A 70 2.40 1.43 1.84
N ALA A 71 2.93 1.28 0.62
CA ALA A 71 3.40 2.39 -0.19
C ALA A 71 3.35 2.08 -1.69
N PHE A 72 3.55 3.08 -2.53
CA PHE A 72 3.81 2.88 -3.95
C PHE A 72 4.81 3.90 -4.48
N LYS A 73 5.50 3.53 -5.56
CA LYS A 73 6.37 4.43 -6.32
C LYS A 73 5.55 5.23 -7.33
N GLN A 74 5.61 6.55 -7.24
CA GLN A 74 5.05 7.48 -8.21
C GLN A 74 6.16 8.04 -9.10
N THR A 75 5.96 8.01 -10.41
CA THR A 75 6.87 8.62 -11.38
C THR A 75 6.48 10.07 -11.63
N LEU A 76 7.47 10.96 -11.59
CA LEU A 76 7.42 12.36 -12.03
C LEU A 76 8.54 12.58 -13.07
N GLY A 77 8.61 13.75 -13.70
CA GLY A 77 9.59 14.07 -14.74
C GLY A 77 9.15 13.65 -16.15
N GLY A 78 7.85 13.40 -16.36
CA GLY A 78 7.26 13.07 -17.66
C GLY A 78 7.89 11.87 -18.39
N SER A 79 8.37 10.87 -17.65
CA SER A 79 9.10 9.72 -18.21
C SER A 79 10.27 10.13 -19.13
N GLY A 80 10.94 11.23 -18.78
CA GLY A 80 12.17 11.74 -19.38
C GLY A 80 12.00 12.89 -20.37
N ASN A 81 10.80 13.40 -20.61
CA ASN A 81 10.62 14.49 -21.57
C ASN A 81 10.61 15.90 -20.95
N GLN A 82 10.76 16.02 -19.63
CA GLN A 82 10.69 17.29 -18.92
C GLN A 82 12.06 17.86 -18.56
N SER A 83 12.15 19.20 -18.64
CA SER A 83 13.23 20.00 -18.08
C SER A 83 13.21 20.02 -16.55
N LYS A 84 14.26 20.56 -15.93
CA LYS A 84 14.30 20.76 -14.48
C LYS A 84 13.13 21.61 -13.99
N VAL A 85 12.83 22.71 -14.69
CA VAL A 85 11.78 23.67 -14.29
C VAL A 85 10.39 23.05 -14.38
N GLU A 86 10.12 22.28 -15.43
CA GLU A 86 8.85 21.55 -15.57
C GLU A 86 8.70 20.48 -14.49
N THR A 87 9.78 19.75 -14.18
CA THR A 87 9.79 18.74 -13.12
C THR A 87 9.57 19.37 -11.74
N ASP A 88 10.18 20.53 -11.45
CA ASP A 88 9.95 21.27 -10.21
C ASP A 88 8.49 21.70 -10.06
N ALA A 89 7.86 22.15 -11.15
CA ALA A 89 6.45 22.51 -11.17
C ALA A 89 5.55 21.29 -10.92
N GLU A 90 5.84 20.15 -11.57
CA GLU A 90 5.09 18.91 -11.38
C GLU A 90 5.21 18.38 -9.94
N ILE A 91 6.40 18.42 -9.33
CA ILE A 91 6.59 18.04 -7.92
C ILE A 91 5.73 18.92 -7.01
N ALA A 92 5.74 20.24 -7.22
CA ALA A 92 4.95 21.17 -6.40
C ALA A 92 3.45 20.92 -6.55
N GLU A 93 2.98 20.69 -7.77
CA GLU A 93 1.59 20.35 -8.08
C GLU A 93 1.18 19.02 -7.44
N PHE A 94 2.05 18.01 -7.51
CA PHE A 94 1.79 16.70 -6.92
C PHE A 94 1.76 16.76 -5.39
N ILE A 95 2.67 17.50 -4.76
CA ILE A 95 2.64 17.74 -3.30
C ILE A 95 1.33 18.43 -2.90
N LYS A 96 0.85 19.39 -3.70
CA LYS A 96 -0.47 20.01 -3.47
C LYS A 96 -1.59 18.98 -3.56
N ALA A 97 -1.61 18.12 -4.58
CA ALA A 97 -2.60 17.05 -4.70
C ALA A 97 -2.58 16.08 -3.50
N VAL A 98 -1.40 15.74 -3.00
CA VAL A 98 -1.25 14.91 -1.79
C VAL A 98 -1.78 15.63 -0.55
N SER A 99 -1.55 16.94 -0.42
CA SER A 99 -2.05 17.73 0.70
C SER A 99 -3.59 17.78 0.76
N LEU A 100 -4.26 17.78 -0.39
CA LEU A 100 -5.73 17.69 -0.49
C LEU A 100 -6.28 16.32 -0.05
N ASN A 101 -5.42 15.31 0.00
CA ASN A 101 -5.75 13.91 0.30
C ASN A 101 -4.90 13.37 1.47
N ALA A 102 -4.53 14.25 2.40
CA ALA A 102 -3.61 13.96 3.50
C ALA A 102 -4.16 12.96 4.53
N ASP A 103 -5.44 12.60 4.45
CA ASP A 103 -6.10 11.55 5.23
C ASP A 103 -5.92 10.15 4.62
N ALA A 104 -5.42 10.07 3.38
CA ALA A 104 -5.16 8.84 2.64
C ALA A 104 -3.67 8.62 2.37
N PHE A 105 -2.93 9.69 2.08
CA PHE A 105 -1.55 9.62 1.60
C PHE A 105 -0.57 10.45 2.41
N VAL A 106 0.71 10.10 2.25
CA VAL A 106 1.85 10.80 2.83
C VAL A 106 3.08 10.55 1.96
N ILE A 107 3.89 11.60 1.72
CA ILE A 107 5.16 11.44 1.02
C ILE A 107 6.16 10.72 1.93
N VAL A 108 6.89 9.75 1.37
CA VAL A 108 7.94 9.01 2.07
C VAL A 108 9.26 9.76 1.90
N GLU A 109 9.87 10.19 3.00
CA GLU A 109 11.12 10.97 2.99
C GLU A 109 12.39 10.10 3.14
N ASP A 110 12.23 8.88 3.65
CA ASP A 110 13.28 7.88 3.82
C ASP A 110 12.73 6.45 3.90
N ALA A 111 13.62 5.47 3.76
CA ALA A 111 13.25 4.06 3.84
C ALA A 111 12.82 3.61 5.25
N ALA A 112 13.22 4.31 6.32
CA ALA A 112 12.83 3.96 7.67
C ALA A 112 11.34 4.19 7.90
N ALA A 113 10.74 5.19 7.23
CA ALA A 113 9.30 5.42 7.24
C ALA A 113 8.49 4.21 6.73
N LEU A 114 9.02 3.43 5.78
CA LEU A 114 8.36 2.24 5.22
C LEU A 114 8.30 1.05 6.19
N SER A 115 9.14 1.05 7.22
CA SER A 115 9.15 0.00 8.25
C SER A 115 8.03 0.17 9.29
N ARG A 116 7.32 1.31 9.28
CA ARG A 116 6.22 1.60 10.20
C ARG A 116 4.99 0.77 9.78
N PRO A 117 4.44 -0.09 10.67
CA PRO A 117 3.43 -1.11 10.32
C PRO A 117 2.20 -0.60 9.57
N ARG A 118 1.86 0.68 9.73
CA ARG A 118 1.03 1.53 8.88
C ARG A 118 1.56 2.94 9.09
N ILE A 119 1.68 3.77 8.05
CA ILE A 119 1.97 5.19 8.26
C ILE A 119 0.68 5.85 8.78
N ASP A 120 0.34 5.61 10.05
CA ASP A 120 -0.86 6.12 10.72
C ASP A 120 -2.17 5.91 9.94
N GLY A 121 -2.31 4.76 9.25
CA GLY A 121 -3.48 4.44 8.43
C GLY A 121 -3.48 5.01 7.01
N LYS A 122 -2.38 5.64 6.59
CA LYS A 122 -2.14 6.19 5.25
C LYS A 122 -1.24 5.29 4.42
N ILE A 123 -1.27 5.51 3.12
CA ILE A 123 -0.39 4.87 2.13
C ILE A 123 0.77 5.83 1.83
N GLY A 124 2.00 5.32 1.90
CA GLY A 124 3.19 6.07 1.54
C GLY A 124 3.32 6.28 0.03
N ILE A 125 3.80 7.44 -0.39
CA ILE A 125 4.15 7.72 -1.78
C ILE A 125 5.66 7.96 -1.86
N ILE A 126 6.34 7.11 -2.63
CA ILE A 126 7.76 7.23 -2.92
C ILE A 126 7.90 8.02 -4.22
N LEU A 127 8.41 9.26 -4.13
CA LEU A 127 8.65 10.07 -5.31
C LEU A 127 9.84 9.52 -6.09
N SER A 128 9.66 9.38 -7.39
CA SER A 128 10.67 8.82 -8.28
C SER A 128 10.69 9.47 -9.65
N PHE A 129 11.79 9.28 -10.36
CA PHE A 129 11.88 9.52 -11.80
C PHE A 129 12.15 8.21 -12.54
N GLU A 130 11.70 8.13 -13.80
CA GLU A 130 12.00 7.01 -14.71
C GLU A 130 13.22 7.29 -15.59
N ALA A 131 13.63 8.55 -15.73
CA ALA A 131 14.79 8.97 -16.49
C ALA A 131 15.40 10.25 -15.87
N GLY A 132 16.54 10.71 -16.41
CA GLY A 132 17.41 11.70 -15.78
C GLY A 132 17.50 13.05 -16.50
N GLU A 133 16.59 13.37 -17.42
CA GLU A 133 16.68 14.56 -18.28
C GLU A 133 16.58 15.88 -17.51
N MET A 134 15.82 15.89 -16.41
CA MET A 134 15.75 17.01 -15.47
C MET A 134 17.09 17.32 -14.79
N LEU A 135 18.08 16.43 -14.89
CA LEU A 135 19.43 16.72 -14.41
C LEU A 135 20.15 17.71 -15.31
N GLU A 136 19.81 17.79 -16.61
CA GLU A 136 20.38 18.77 -17.56
C GLU A 136 21.92 18.81 -17.57
N GLY A 137 22.55 17.66 -17.29
CA GLY A 137 24.01 17.53 -17.19
C GLY A 137 24.63 18.15 -15.91
N GLN A 138 23.83 18.60 -14.95
CA GLN A 138 24.29 19.21 -13.70
C GLN A 138 24.12 18.23 -12.53
N LEU A 139 25.23 17.81 -11.91
CA LEU A 139 25.18 16.87 -10.77
C LEU A 139 24.47 17.46 -9.54
N ASP A 140 24.55 18.77 -9.35
CA ASP A 140 23.88 19.48 -8.25
C ASP A 140 22.35 19.30 -8.28
N ASN A 141 21.78 18.96 -9.44
CA ASN A 141 20.36 18.67 -9.57
C ASN A 141 19.96 17.37 -8.85
N ILE A 142 20.87 16.43 -8.64
CA ILE A 142 20.60 15.21 -7.84
C ILE A 142 20.28 15.63 -6.40
N ASP A 143 21.11 16.48 -5.80
CA ASP A 143 20.90 16.97 -4.44
C ASP A 143 19.68 17.88 -4.34
N HIS A 144 19.41 18.67 -5.39
CA HIS A 144 18.17 19.45 -5.50
C HIS A 144 16.93 18.58 -5.40
N PHE A 145 16.82 17.55 -6.24
CA PHE A 145 15.63 16.67 -6.24
C PHE A 145 15.56 15.77 -5.00
N ARG A 146 16.72 15.38 -4.44
CA ARG A 146 16.75 14.68 -3.15
C ARG A 146 16.15 15.54 -2.03
N ARG A 147 16.44 16.85 -2.00
CA ARG A 147 15.82 17.79 -1.04
C ARG A 147 14.32 17.98 -1.26
N SER A 148 13.86 17.84 -2.50
CA SER A 148 12.43 17.84 -2.85
C SER A 148 11.69 16.52 -2.55
N GLY A 149 12.37 15.53 -1.95
CA GLY A 149 11.75 14.28 -1.51
C GLY A 149 11.84 13.12 -2.51
N VAL A 150 12.55 13.28 -3.64
CA VAL A 150 12.77 12.19 -4.60
C VAL A 150 13.75 11.18 -4.02
N LEU A 151 13.38 9.89 -4.06
CA LEU A 151 14.15 8.80 -3.45
C LEU A 151 14.69 7.79 -4.47
N VAL A 152 14.07 7.71 -5.65
CA VAL A 152 14.42 6.73 -6.68
C VAL A 152 14.56 7.45 -8.02
N MET A 153 15.62 7.15 -8.77
CA MET A 153 15.85 7.74 -10.08
C MET A 153 16.27 6.66 -11.06
N GLY A 154 15.47 6.47 -12.11
CA GLY A 154 15.84 5.68 -13.27
C GLY A 154 16.88 6.41 -14.11
N LEU A 155 17.80 5.65 -14.72
CA LEU A 155 18.90 6.22 -15.52
C LEU A 155 18.45 6.60 -16.95
N SER A 156 17.42 5.92 -17.46
CA SER A 156 16.90 6.09 -18.81
C SER A 156 15.51 5.45 -18.93
N TYR A 157 14.66 5.99 -19.80
CA TYR A 157 13.37 5.42 -20.15
C TYR A 157 13.16 5.45 -21.67
N ASN A 158 13.06 4.28 -22.30
CA ASN A 158 12.81 4.06 -23.75
C ASN A 158 13.72 4.85 -24.72
N ARG A 159 14.83 5.41 -24.22
CA ARG A 159 15.73 6.31 -24.94
C ARG A 159 17.15 6.14 -24.42
N THR A 160 18.11 6.57 -25.21
CA THR A 160 19.50 6.69 -24.79
C THR A 160 19.73 8.00 -24.05
N THR A 161 20.37 7.92 -22.89
CA THR A 161 20.84 9.03 -22.06
C THR A 161 22.36 8.90 -21.85
N PRO A 162 23.04 9.92 -21.30
CA PRO A 162 24.43 9.77 -20.86
C PRO A 162 24.65 8.70 -19.78
N PHE A 163 23.58 8.20 -19.15
CA PHE A 163 23.63 7.26 -18.03
C PHE A 163 23.25 5.82 -18.40
N GLY A 164 22.60 5.62 -19.56
CA GLY A 164 22.12 4.31 -19.97
C GLY A 164 21.34 4.34 -21.28
N SER A 165 20.85 3.18 -21.71
CA SER A 165 19.98 3.07 -22.88
C SER A 165 18.82 2.14 -22.57
N GLY A 166 17.61 2.67 -22.58
CA GLY A 166 16.39 1.87 -22.58
C GLY A 166 16.03 1.46 -24.01
N THR A 167 15.62 0.21 -24.21
CA THR A 167 15.04 -0.30 -25.47
C THR A 167 13.53 -0.35 -25.39
#